data_AF-A0A4V1ZTH3-F1
#
_entry.id   AF-A0A4V1ZTH3-F1
#
_cell.length_a   1.000
_cell.length_b   1.000
_cell.length_c   1.000
_cell.angle_alpha   90.00
_cell.angle_beta   90.00
_cell.angle_gamma   90.00
#
_symmetry.space_group_name_H-M   'P 1'
#
loop_
_entity.id
_entity.type
_entity.pdbx_description
1 polymer ?
#
loop_
_entity_poly.entity_id
_entity_poly.type
_entity_poly.pdbx_seq_one_letter_code
_entity_poly.pdbx_strand_id
1 'polypeptide(L)'
;FQRLGLGCQRVLTSGGQPSAEAGQAQLAALVAQAAGRIEIMPGAGIVGSNIATLVAHTGAQEFHASAKRTVPPDPAAGLFATAQWQTDAALVAELVARLA
;
A
#
# COMPACT_ATOMS: atom_id res chain seq x y z
N PHE A 1 -1.41 -8.61 -18.27
CA PHE A 1 -2.10 -9.33 -17.17
C PHE A 1 -2.60 -10.71 -17.63
N GLN A 2 -1.71 -11.59 -18.11
CA GLN A 2 -2.07 -12.85 -18.79
C GLN A 2 -1.93 -14.13 -17.95
N ARG A 3 -1.58 -14.05 -16.65
CA ARG A 3 -1.37 -15.26 -15.82
C ARG A 3 -2.33 -15.34 -14.64
N LEU A 4 -3.61 -15.56 -14.94
CA LEU A 4 -4.63 -15.96 -13.96
C LEU A 4 -4.53 -17.46 -13.57
N GLY A 5 -3.66 -18.24 -14.23
CA GLY A 5 -3.56 -19.70 -14.05
C GLY A 5 -2.60 -20.19 -12.95
N LEU A 6 -1.97 -19.30 -12.18
CA LEU A 6 -1.02 -19.68 -11.11
C LEU A 6 -1.65 -19.70 -9.70
N GLY A 7 -2.96 -19.42 -9.59
CA GLY A 7 -3.65 -19.38 -8.30
C GLY A 7 -3.39 -18.12 -7.47
N CYS A 8 -2.76 -17.08 -8.05
CA CYS A 8 -2.61 -15.80 -7.37
C CYS A 8 -3.97 -15.13 -7.16
N GLN A 9 -4.31 -14.80 -5.91
CA GLN A 9 -5.56 -14.14 -5.55
C GLN A 9 -5.48 -12.61 -5.72
N ARG A 10 -4.29 -12.04 -5.59
CA ARG A 10 -4.06 -10.59 -5.66
C ARG A 10 -2.72 -10.22 -6.27
N VAL A 11 -2.63 -8.99 -6.78
CA VAL A 11 -1.40 -8.36 -7.28
C VAL A 11 -1.13 -7.08 -6.52
N LEU A 12 -0.01 -7.04 -5.79
CA LEU A 12 0.51 -5.81 -5.18
C LEU A 12 1.26 -5.00 -6.25
N THR A 13 0.83 -3.76 -6.51
CA THR A 13 1.47 -2.90 -7.52
C THR A 13 1.24 -1.42 -7.26
N SER A 14 2.14 -0.57 -7.74
CA SER A 14 1.99 0.89 -7.80
C SER A 14 1.45 1.38 -9.14
N GLY A 15 1.01 0.48 -10.03
CA GLY A 15 0.67 0.84 -11.42
C GLY A 15 1.91 1.09 -12.29
N GLY A 16 3.07 0.55 -11.90
CA GLY A 16 4.34 0.74 -12.61
C GLY A 16 4.97 2.12 -12.41
N GLN A 17 4.53 2.86 -11.38
CA GLN A 17 5.03 4.20 -11.04
C GLN A 17 5.75 4.21 -9.68
N PRO A 18 6.51 5.27 -9.34
CA PRO A 18 7.19 5.38 -8.05
C PRO A 18 6.26 5.39 -6.83
N SER A 19 5.00 5.78 -6.99
CA SER A 19 3.97 5.76 -5.94
C SER A 19 2.61 5.34 -6.51
N ALA A 20 1.71 4.84 -5.64
CA ALA A 20 0.33 4.55 -6.01
C ALA A 20 -0.40 5.79 -6.56
N GLU A 21 -0.14 6.96 -5.98
CA GLU A 21 -0.72 8.23 -6.42
C GLU A 21 -0.28 8.59 -7.85
N ALA A 22 1.01 8.48 -8.16
CA ALA A 22 1.52 8.70 -9.51
C ALA A 22 0.96 7.67 -10.51
N GLY A 23 0.68 6.44 -10.05
CA GLY A 23 0.13 5.36 -10.87
C GLY A 23 -1.39 5.23 -10.86
N GLN A 24 -2.13 6.15 -10.23
CA GLN A 24 -3.57 5.97 -9.97
C GLN A 24 -4.41 5.68 -11.22
N ALA A 25 -4.09 6.33 -12.35
CA ALA A 25 -4.78 6.09 -13.61
C ALA A 25 -4.53 4.68 -14.16
N GLN A 26 -3.27 4.21 -14.07
CA GLN A 26 -2.94 2.85 -14.46
C GLN A 26 -3.61 1.85 -13.52
N LEU A 27 -3.58 2.08 -12.21
CA LEU A 27 -4.24 1.23 -11.22
C LEU A 27 -5.74 1.09 -11.50
N ALA A 28 -6.45 2.19 -11.80
CA ALA A 28 -7.85 2.15 -12.19
C ALA A 28 -8.08 1.28 -13.44
N ALA A 29 -7.23 1.43 -14.46
CA ALA A 29 -7.30 0.59 -15.66
C ALA A 29 -7.04 -0.90 -15.35
N LEU A 30 -6.16 -1.21 -14.39
CA LEU A 30 -5.89 -2.58 -13.95
C LEU A 30 -7.07 -3.18 -13.19
N VAL A 31 -7.69 -2.42 -12.28
CA VAL A 31 -8.89 -2.84 -11.55
C VAL A 31 -10.00 -3.15 -12.54
N ALA A 32 -10.26 -2.24 -13.49
CA ALA A 32 -11.25 -2.44 -14.54
C ALA A 32 -10.94 -3.66 -15.42
N GLN A 33 -9.67 -3.83 -15.82
CA GLN A 33 -9.24 -4.99 -16.61
C GLN A 33 -9.36 -6.31 -15.83
N ALA A 34 -9.05 -6.30 -14.54
CA ALA A 34 -9.12 -7.48 -13.69
C ALA A 34 -10.56 -8.01 -13.61
N ALA A 35 -11.54 -7.11 -13.54
CA ALA A 35 -12.98 -7.43 -13.57
C ALA A 35 -13.35 -8.54 -12.56
N GLY A 36 -12.79 -8.44 -11.34
CA GLY A 36 -13.02 -9.40 -10.25
C GLY A 36 -12.34 -10.77 -10.40
N ARG A 37 -11.55 -11.00 -11.45
CA ARG A 37 -10.83 -12.27 -11.65
C ARG A 37 -9.59 -12.41 -10.77
N ILE A 38 -9.02 -11.28 -10.37
CA ILE A 38 -7.87 -11.16 -9.46
C ILE A 38 -7.95 -9.80 -8.79
N GLU A 39 -7.62 -9.71 -7.51
CA GLU A 39 -7.60 -8.43 -6.81
C GLU A 39 -6.38 -7.61 -7.21
N ILE A 40 -6.58 -6.32 -7.45
CA ILE A 40 -5.48 -5.36 -7.61
C ILE A 40 -5.36 -4.63 -6.28
N MET A 41 -4.20 -4.76 -5.63
CA MET A 41 -3.91 -4.15 -4.34
C MET A 41 -2.89 -3.02 -4.54
N PRO A 42 -3.31 -1.75 -4.64
CA PRO A 42 -2.39 -0.64 -4.73
C PRO A 42 -1.42 -0.61 -3.54
N GLY A 43 -0.18 -0.22 -3.81
CA GLY A 43 0.86 0.00 -2.80
C GLY A 43 1.91 1.00 -3.26
N ALA A 44 2.88 1.28 -2.38
CA ALA A 44 3.90 2.33 -2.47
C ALA A 44 3.38 3.74 -2.14
N GLY A 45 3.75 4.23 -0.96
CA GLY A 45 3.46 5.59 -0.51
C GLY A 45 2.02 5.84 0.00
N ILE A 46 1.27 4.80 0.32
CA ILE A 46 -0.08 4.94 0.88
C ILE A 46 0.00 5.42 2.33
N VAL A 47 -0.67 6.53 2.62
CA VAL A 47 -0.74 7.22 3.92
C VAL A 47 -2.15 7.75 4.15
N GLY A 48 -2.44 8.19 5.38
CA GLY A 48 -3.79 8.67 5.75
C GLY A 48 -4.29 9.83 4.89
N SER A 49 -3.40 10.67 4.37
CA SER A 49 -3.77 11.82 3.53
C SER A 49 -4.18 11.45 2.09
N ASN A 50 -3.79 10.29 1.56
CA ASN A 50 -4.04 9.93 0.15
C ASN A 50 -4.94 8.70 -0.05
N ILE A 51 -5.15 7.87 0.99
CA ILE A 51 -5.85 6.60 0.82
C ILE A 51 -7.30 6.76 0.33
N ALA A 52 -8.06 7.71 0.86
CA ALA A 52 -9.44 7.95 0.43
C ALA A 52 -9.54 8.38 -1.05
N THR A 53 -8.62 9.23 -1.49
CA THR A 53 -8.50 9.67 -2.88
C THR A 53 -8.15 8.51 -3.80
N LEU A 54 -7.21 7.65 -3.38
CA LEU A 54 -6.84 6.44 -4.13
C LEU A 54 -8.01 5.46 -4.24
N VAL A 55 -8.81 5.27 -3.18
CA VAL A 55 -10.03 4.45 -3.23
C VAL A 55 -10.98 5.01 -4.30
N ALA A 56 -11.28 6.30 -4.23
CA ALA A 56 -12.20 6.95 -5.16
C ALA A 56 -11.74 6.88 -6.64
N HIS A 57 -10.44 7.05 -6.91
CA HIS A 57 -9.91 7.04 -8.27
C HIS A 57 -9.70 5.64 -8.85
N THR A 58 -9.26 4.69 -8.03
CA THR A 58 -8.88 3.35 -8.52
C THR A 58 -10.02 2.34 -8.48
N GLY A 59 -10.95 2.49 -7.53
CA GLY A 59 -11.98 1.49 -7.25
C GLY A 59 -11.44 0.18 -6.68
N ALA A 60 -10.17 0.16 -6.23
CA ALA A 60 -9.58 -1.00 -5.58
C ALA A 60 -10.19 -1.20 -4.17
N GLN A 61 -10.29 -2.47 -3.75
CA GLN A 61 -10.90 -2.86 -2.47
C GLN A 61 -9.86 -3.22 -1.39
N GLU A 62 -8.63 -3.50 -1.79
CA GLU A 62 -7.52 -3.85 -0.90
C GLU A 62 -6.36 -2.87 -1.11
N PHE A 63 -5.69 -2.43 -0.04
CA PHE A 63 -4.55 -1.51 -0.11
C PHE A 63 -3.40 -1.98 0.78
N HIS A 64 -2.17 -1.76 0.32
CA HIS A 64 -0.97 -2.10 1.08
C HIS A 64 -0.21 -0.84 1.50
N ALA A 65 -0.16 -0.61 2.81
CA ALA A 65 0.61 0.45 3.44
C ALA A 65 1.60 -0.13 4.45
N SER A 66 2.78 0.47 4.55
CA SER A 66 3.77 0.07 5.57
C SER A 66 3.41 0.57 6.97
N ALA A 67 2.67 1.70 7.05
CA ALA A 67 2.27 2.37 8.29
C ALA A 67 3.41 2.45 9.34
N LYS A 68 4.64 2.65 8.88
CA LYS A 68 5.84 2.57 9.71
C LYS A 68 6.33 3.94 10.13
N ARG A 69 6.88 4.00 11.35
CA ARG A 69 7.71 5.10 11.81
C ARG A 69 9.14 4.63 12.04
N THR A 70 10.06 5.58 12.06
CA THR A 70 11.43 5.34 12.49
C THR A 70 11.52 5.49 14.01
N VAL A 71 12.05 4.48 14.68
CA VAL A 71 12.33 4.47 16.13
C VAL A 71 13.84 4.54 16.33
N PRO A 72 14.34 5.38 17.26
CA PRO A 72 15.76 5.41 17.56
C PRO A 72 16.24 4.02 18.04
N PRO A 73 17.52 3.69 17.82
CA PRO A 73 18.08 2.45 18.33
C PRO A 73 18.00 2.40 19.86
N ASP A 74 17.93 1.18 20.41
CA ASP A 74 18.09 0.95 21.84
C ASP A 74 19.47 1.50 22.29
N PRO A 75 19.54 2.38 23.31
CA PRO A 75 20.81 2.86 23.86
C PRO A 75 21.78 1.75 24.27
N ALA A 76 21.27 0.56 24.61
CA ALA A 76 22.08 -0.61 24.96
C ALA A 76 22.63 -1.38 23.74
N ALA A 77 22.17 -1.10 22.52
CA ALA A 77 22.56 -1.83 21.31
C ALA A 77 23.97 -1.48 20.78
N GLY A 78 24.68 -0.57 21.46
CA GLY A 78 26.08 -0.26 21.19
C GLY A 78 26.30 0.75 20.06
N LEU A 79 27.58 1.05 19.79
CA LEU A 79 28.02 2.19 18.98
C LEU A 79 27.54 2.16 17.51
N PHE A 80 27.22 0.99 16.98
CA PHE A 80 26.82 0.81 15.58
C PHE A 80 25.31 0.60 15.41
N ALA A 81 24.53 0.83 16.47
CA ALA A 81 23.09 0.65 16.40
C ALA A 81 22.44 1.71 15.50
N THR A 82 21.55 1.27 14.61
CA THR A 82 20.85 2.13 13.65
C THR A 82 19.36 2.21 13.98
N ALA A 83 18.76 3.33 13.57
CA ALA A 83 17.32 3.53 13.71
C ALA A 83 16.55 2.40 13.01
N GLN A 84 15.51 1.91 13.67
CA GLN A 84 14.70 0.79 13.21
C GLN A 84 13.38 1.29 12.64
N TRP A 85 12.78 0.52 11.75
CA TRP A 85 11.40 0.75 11.34
C TRP A 85 10.46 -0.12 12.16
N GLN A 86 9.40 0.49 12.65
CA GLN A 86 8.34 -0.20 13.36
C GLN A 86 6.99 0.28 12.86
N THR A 87 6.06 -0.64 12.64
CA THR A 87 4.66 -0.30 12.37
C THR A 87 4.07 0.46 13.56
N ASP A 88 3.43 1.60 13.28
CA ASP A 88 2.80 2.45 14.28
C ASP A 88 1.29 2.20 14.28
N ALA A 89 0.75 1.79 15.43
CA ALA A 89 -0.67 1.50 15.58
C ALA A 89 -1.57 2.72 15.32
N ALA A 90 -1.10 3.95 15.61
CA ALA A 90 -1.87 5.16 15.33
C ALA A 90 -1.97 5.44 13.84
N LEU A 91 -0.89 5.19 13.07
CA LEU A 91 -0.92 5.31 11.60
C LEU A 91 -1.82 4.24 10.98
N VAL A 92 -1.82 3.01 11.51
CA VAL A 92 -2.75 1.96 11.08
C VAL A 92 -4.20 2.38 11.38
N ALA A 93 -4.48 2.86 12.59
CA ALA A 93 -5.81 3.31 12.97
C ALA A 93 -6.29 4.49 12.11
N GLU A 94 -5.40 5.43 11.77
CA GLU A 94 -5.71 6.52 10.85
C GLU A 94 -6.10 6.00 9.47
N LEU A 95 -5.33 5.07 8.90
CA LEU A 95 -5.64 4.47 7.59
C LEU A 95 -7.01 3.77 7.60
N VAL A 96 -7.30 3.00 8.65
CA VAL A 96 -8.59 2.32 8.81
C VAL A 96 -9.73 3.33 8.93
N ALA A 97 -9.56 4.41 9.70
CA ALA A 97 -10.58 5.45 9.86
C ALA A 97 -10.90 6.21 8.56
N ARG A 98 -9.98 6.23 7.60
CA ARG A 98 -10.17 6.85 6.28
C ARG A 98 -10.88 5.94 5.27
N LEU A 99 -11.05 4.67 5.60
CA LEU A 99 -11.69 3.64 4.77
C LEU A 99 -13.11 3.28 5.25
N ALA A 100 -13.51 3.80 6.41
CA ALA A 100 -14.86 3.66 6.97
C ALA A 100 -15.82 4.69 6.39
#